data_AF-A0A1Z4QJJ4-F1
#
_entry.id   AF-A0A1Z4QJJ4-F1
#
_cell.length_a   1.000
_cell.length_b   1.000
_cell.length_c   1.000
_cell.angle_alpha   90.00
_cell.angle_beta   90.00
_cell.angle_gamma   90.00
#
_symmetry.space_group_name_H-M   'P 1'
#
loop_
_entity.id
_entity.type
_entity.pdbx_description
1 polymer ?
#
loop_
_entity_poly.entity_id
_entity_poly.type
_entity_poly.pdbx_seq_one_letter_code
_entity_poly.pdbx_strand_id
1 'polypeptide(L)'
;MANEAVNKTIDSSERAEIDTYDRGIIPAETAARKQREGANYKQLPTEEKVSNAPTDDQTDVESIRTTDGYTVDKEGLLNNYAVEPEMYYEEPGDAREAIAEDTAERMEELQEVNEDHQGDLTETGDRRGKGTGVI
;
A
#
# COMPACT_ATOMS: atom_id res chain seq x y z
N MET A 1 11.15 11.16 -34.78
CA MET A 1 11.60 11.36 -33.38
C MET A 1 10.37 11.17 -32.52
N ALA A 2 10.08 9.93 -32.13
CA ALA A 2 8.90 9.60 -31.34
C ALA A 2 9.22 9.90 -29.87
N ASN A 3 8.47 10.81 -29.26
CA ASN A 3 8.52 11.02 -27.82
C ASN A 3 7.71 9.89 -27.18
N GLU A 4 8.43 8.91 -26.63
CA GLU A 4 7.88 7.83 -25.84
C GLU A 4 7.33 8.42 -24.54
N ALA A 5 6.04 8.18 -24.27
CA ALA A 5 5.40 8.61 -23.04
C ALA A 5 5.95 7.76 -21.89
N VAL A 6 6.88 8.33 -21.12
CA VAL A 6 7.34 7.72 -19.87
C VAL A 6 6.18 7.83 -18.89
N ASN A 7 5.38 6.77 -18.78
CA ASN A 7 4.49 6.53 -17.66
C ASN A 7 5.34 6.49 -16.40
N LYS A 8 5.50 7.64 -15.76
CA LYS A 8 6.11 7.74 -14.44
C LYS A 8 5.06 7.37 -13.40
N THR A 9 4.52 6.15 -13.52
CA THR A 9 3.98 5.45 -12.35
C THR A 9 5.09 5.52 -11.31
N ILE A 10 4.79 6.09 -10.14
CA ILE A 10 5.73 6.15 -9.02
C ILE A 10 6.23 4.72 -8.85
N ASP A 11 7.48 4.48 -9.23
CA ASP A 11 8.00 3.14 -9.36
C ASP A 11 8.16 2.59 -7.94
N SER A 12 7.14 1.88 -7.48
CA SER A 12 7.10 1.27 -6.16
C SER A 12 8.18 0.19 -6.02
N SER A 13 8.73 -0.29 -7.15
CA SER A 13 9.90 -1.15 -7.16
C SER A 13 11.15 -0.41 -6.67
N GLU A 14 11.32 0.87 -7.05
CA GLU A 14 12.45 1.70 -6.61
C GLU A 14 12.40 1.95 -5.09
N ARG A 15 11.20 2.07 -4.50
CA ARG A 15 11.02 2.16 -3.04
C ARG A 15 11.31 0.84 -2.33
N ALA A 16 11.02 -0.30 -2.96
CA ALA A 16 11.32 -1.63 -2.41
C ALA A 16 12.83 -1.90 -2.39
N GLU A 17 13.57 -1.38 -3.38
CA GLU A 17 15.04 -1.51 -3.46
C GLU A 17 15.81 -0.68 -2.41
N ILE A 18 15.23 0.42 -1.94
CA ILE A 18 15.89 1.32 -0.99
C ILE A 18 15.87 0.71 0.42
N ASP A 19 17.02 0.26 0.89
CA ASP A 19 17.21 -0.40 2.21
C ASP A 19 17.33 0.57 3.39
N THR A 20 17.35 1.88 3.13
CA THR A 20 17.63 2.91 4.13
C THR A 20 17.02 4.25 3.77
N TYR A 21 16.90 5.14 4.75
CA TYR A 21 16.44 6.51 4.50
C TYR A 21 17.54 7.39 3.88
N ASP A 22 18.81 7.04 4.06
CA ASP A 22 19.97 7.68 3.44
C ASP A 22 20.50 6.86 2.25
N ARG A 23 20.57 7.50 1.08
CA ARG A 23 20.96 6.87 -0.20
C ARG A 23 22.41 6.39 -0.25
N GLY A 24 23.27 6.81 0.67
CA GLY A 24 24.71 6.49 0.66
C GLY A 24 25.17 5.57 1.79
N ILE A 25 24.31 5.26 2.76
CA ILE A 25 24.71 4.55 3.98
C ILE A 25 23.75 3.39 4.21
N ILE A 26 24.31 2.19 4.35
CA ILE A 26 23.59 0.99 4.80
C ILE A 26 24.12 0.64 6.19
N PRO A 27 23.30 0.72 7.27
CA PRO A 27 23.69 0.26 8.59
C PRO A 27 24.17 -1.18 8.55
N ALA A 28 25.18 -1.49 9.36
CA ALA A 28 25.72 -2.85 9.46
C ALA A 28 24.63 -3.87 9.85
N GLU A 29 23.67 -3.47 10.68
CA GLU A 29 22.52 -4.28 11.07
C GLU A 29 21.64 -4.63 9.87
N THR A 30 21.23 -3.64 9.07
CA THR A 30 20.40 -3.85 7.87
C THR A 30 21.11 -4.74 6.86
N ALA A 31 22.41 -4.53 6.64
CA ALA A 31 23.21 -5.37 5.75
C ALA A 31 23.30 -6.83 6.24
N ALA A 32 23.56 -7.04 7.54
CA ALA A 32 23.61 -8.37 8.14
C ALA A 32 22.24 -9.06 8.07
N ARG A 33 21.16 -8.31 8.31
CA ARG A 33 19.78 -8.83 8.23
C ARG A 33 19.43 -9.25 6.80
N LYS A 34 19.75 -8.42 5.80
CA LYS A 34 19.57 -8.75 4.38
C LYS A 34 20.29 -10.03 3.98
N GLN A 35 21.50 -10.25 4.47
CA GLN A 35 22.25 -11.49 4.23
C GLN A 35 21.62 -12.70 4.94
N ARG A 36 21.16 -12.53 6.18
CA ARG A 36 20.54 -13.59 6.98
C ARG A 36 19.18 -14.02 6.42
N GLU A 37 18.37 -13.07 5.97
CA GLU A 37 16.98 -13.27 5.55
C GLU A 37 16.85 -13.53 4.04
N GLY A 38 17.78 -13.04 3.23
CA GLY A 38 17.85 -13.32 1.79
C GLY A 38 16.54 -13.01 1.07
N ALA A 39 15.91 -14.03 0.48
CA ALA A 39 14.66 -13.90 -0.25
C ALA A 39 13.46 -13.48 0.63
N ASN A 40 13.55 -13.67 1.95
CA ASN A 40 12.52 -13.25 2.90
C ASN A 40 12.70 -11.80 3.39
N TYR A 41 13.81 -11.15 3.04
CA TYR A 41 14.04 -9.76 3.42
C TYR A 41 12.97 -8.85 2.80
N LYS A 42 12.40 -7.96 3.63
CA LYS A 42 11.28 -7.07 3.28
C LYS A 42 10.01 -7.75 2.76
N GLN A 43 9.84 -9.05 2.97
CA GLN A 43 8.63 -9.74 2.59
C GLN A 43 7.60 -9.68 3.71
N LEU A 44 6.36 -9.33 3.37
CA LEU A 44 5.24 -9.44 4.30
C LEU A 44 4.93 -10.93 4.54
N PRO A 45 4.64 -11.32 5.79
CA PRO A 45 4.01 -12.60 6.08
C PRO A 45 2.66 -12.64 5.38
N THR A 46 2.38 -13.74 4.69
CA THR A 46 1.07 -14.05 4.11
C THR A 46 0.57 -15.33 4.76
N GLU A 47 -0.75 -15.52 4.82
CA GLU A 47 -1.35 -16.73 5.41
C GLU A 47 -0.73 -18.01 4.84
N GLU A 48 -0.48 -18.06 3.53
CA GLU A 48 0.21 -19.18 2.87
C GLU A 48 1.61 -19.47 3.44
N LYS A 49 2.40 -18.41 3.74
CA LYS A 49 3.76 -18.52 4.26
C LYS A 49 3.79 -18.89 5.75
N VAL A 50 2.77 -18.49 6.50
CA VAL A 50 2.65 -18.79 7.93
C VAL A 50 1.83 -20.05 8.23
N SER A 51 1.18 -20.64 7.22
CA SER A 51 0.33 -21.84 7.32
C SER A 51 0.95 -23.08 8.00
N ASN A 52 2.28 -23.12 8.05
CA ASN A 52 3.03 -24.23 8.66
C ASN A 52 3.77 -23.79 9.94
N ALA A 53 3.52 -22.57 10.41
CA ALA A 53 4.10 -22.06 11.64
C ALA A 53 3.44 -22.74 12.84
N PRO A 54 4.19 -23.03 13.92
CA PRO A 54 3.62 -23.60 15.14
C PRO A 54 2.65 -22.66 15.86
N THR A 55 2.59 -21.39 15.44
CA THR A 55 1.69 -20.36 15.94
C THR A 55 0.46 -20.16 15.07
N ASP A 56 0.33 -20.95 14.00
CA ASP A 56 -0.85 -20.92 13.15
C ASP A 56 -1.94 -21.83 13.74
N ASP A 57 -2.87 -21.19 14.46
CA ASP A 57 -4.07 -21.82 15.00
C ASP A 57 -5.27 -21.68 14.04
N GLN A 58 -5.06 -21.24 12.78
CA GLN A 58 -6.14 -21.12 11.80
C GLN A 58 -6.62 -22.51 11.36
N THR A 59 -7.87 -22.83 11.64
CA THR A 59 -8.48 -24.13 11.30
C THR A 59 -9.39 -24.08 10.08
N ASP A 60 -9.79 -22.88 9.63
CA ASP A 60 -10.74 -22.67 8.53
C ASP A 60 -10.48 -21.31 7.85
N VAL A 61 -10.98 -21.15 6.63
CA VAL A 61 -10.87 -19.95 5.78
C VAL A 61 -11.61 -18.75 6.40
N GLU A 62 -12.59 -19.00 7.27
CA GLU A 62 -13.33 -17.98 8.04
C GLU A 62 -12.65 -17.61 9.38
N SER A 63 -11.49 -18.19 9.67
CA SER A 63 -10.73 -17.83 10.87
C SER A 63 -10.20 -16.39 10.82
N ILE A 64 -9.85 -15.87 12.00
CA ILE A 64 -9.34 -14.49 12.14
C ILE A 64 -8.03 -14.39 11.36
N ARG A 65 -8.01 -13.53 10.34
CA ARG A 65 -6.79 -13.20 9.61
C ARG A 65 -5.81 -12.49 10.51
N THR A 66 -4.65 -13.11 10.72
CA THR A 66 -3.63 -12.56 11.62
C THR A 66 -2.54 -11.81 10.86
N THR A 67 -2.52 -11.94 9.52
CA THR A 67 -1.49 -11.32 8.70
C THR A 67 -1.81 -9.92 8.18
N ASP A 68 -3.08 -9.51 8.24
CA ASP A 68 -3.54 -8.26 7.61
C ASP A 68 -2.96 -7.00 8.26
N GLY A 69 -2.52 -7.11 9.53
CA GLY A 69 -1.91 -6.01 10.30
C GLY A 69 -0.40 -5.83 10.09
N TYR A 70 0.25 -6.70 9.32
CA TYR A 70 1.70 -6.60 9.11
C TYR A 70 2.06 -5.44 8.19
N THR A 71 3.07 -4.68 8.60
CA THR A 71 3.70 -3.64 7.78
C THR A 71 5.21 -3.78 7.84
N VAL A 72 5.89 -3.40 6.76
CA VAL A 72 7.35 -3.46 6.67
C VAL A 72 7.87 -2.06 6.31
N ASP A 73 8.85 -1.58 7.07
CA ASP A 73 9.49 -0.30 6.80
C ASP A 73 10.56 -0.39 5.69
N LYS A 74 11.21 0.74 5.37
CA LYS A 74 12.26 0.78 4.34
C LYS A 74 13.50 -0.04 4.70
N GLU A 75 13.75 -0.25 5.99
CA GLU A 75 14.91 -0.99 6.47
C GLU A 75 14.62 -2.48 6.58
N GLY A 76 13.35 -2.89 6.41
CA GLY A 76 12.87 -4.26 6.55
C GLY A 76 12.42 -4.63 7.96
N LEU A 77 12.18 -3.64 8.84
CA LEU A 77 11.59 -3.87 10.16
C LEU A 77 10.10 -4.13 10.01
N LEU A 78 9.68 -5.24 10.60
CA LEU A 78 8.31 -5.71 10.55
C LEU A 78 7.57 -5.25 11.80
N ASN A 79 6.44 -4.59 11.60
CA ASN A 79 5.51 -4.17 12.64
C ASN A 79 4.18 -4.92 12.48
N ASN A 80 3.51 -5.21 13.59
CA ASN A 80 2.17 -5.79 13.60
C ASN A 80 1.22 -4.81 14.29
N TYR A 81 0.31 -4.21 13.52
CA TYR A 81 -0.74 -3.35 14.05
C TYR A 81 -2.04 -4.12 14.21
N ALA A 82 -2.77 -3.84 15.28
CA ALA A 82 -4.08 -4.43 15.46
C ALA A 82 -5.03 -3.92 14.36
N VAL A 83 -5.64 -4.87 13.64
CA VAL A 83 -6.71 -4.58 12.68
C VAL A 83 -8.03 -4.78 13.41
N GLU A 84 -8.87 -3.74 13.41
CA GLU A 84 -10.20 -3.84 14.00
C GLU A 84 -11.05 -4.78 13.15
N PRO A 85 -11.79 -5.72 13.77
CA PRO A 85 -12.73 -6.54 13.03
C PRO A 85 -13.86 -5.68 12.47
N GLU A 86 -14.48 -6.15 11.39
CA GLU A 86 -15.68 -5.51 10.84
C GLU A 86 -16.76 -5.42 11.93
N MET A 87 -17.23 -4.20 12.21
CA MET A 87 -18.47 -4.04 12.95
C MET A 87 -19.62 -4.60 12.12
N TYR A 88 -20.52 -5.36 12.75
CA TYR A 88 -21.67 -5.92 12.07
C TYR A 88 -22.54 -4.83 11.44
N TYR A 89 -22.54 -4.75 10.09
CA TYR A 89 -23.67 -4.25 9.33
C TYR A 89 -24.65 -5.42 9.08
N GLU A 90 -25.79 -5.16 8.43
CA GLU A 90 -26.89 -6.11 8.34
C GLU A 90 -26.46 -7.47 7.75
N GLU A 91 -25.45 -7.50 6.88
CA GLU A 91 -24.81 -8.72 6.37
C GLU A 91 -23.26 -8.72 6.52
N PRO A 92 -22.62 -9.87 6.81
CA PRO A 92 -21.16 -9.97 6.81
C PRO A 92 -20.55 -9.66 5.44
N GLY A 93 -19.63 -8.69 5.37
CA GLY A 93 -18.95 -8.29 4.13
C GLY A 93 -19.32 -6.91 3.59
N ASP A 94 -20.41 -6.30 4.06
CA ASP A 94 -20.87 -4.96 3.62
C ASP A 94 -19.79 -3.88 3.84
N ALA A 95 -19.04 -3.99 4.94
CA ALA A 95 -17.95 -3.07 5.24
C ALA A 95 -16.80 -3.15 4.22
N ARG A 96 -16.51 -4.35 3.70
CA ARG A 96 -15.45 -4.53 2.68
C ARG A 96 -15.85 -3.93 1.35
N GLU A 97 -17.13 -4.07 0.98
CA GLU A 97 -17.66 -3.48 -0.25
C GLU A 97 -17.61 -1.94 -0.18
N ALA A 98 -18.04 -1.36 0.94
CA ALA A 98 -17.95 0.08 1.16
C ALA A 98 -16.50 0.61 1.15
N ILE A 99 -15.55 -0.12 1.76
CA ILE A 99 -14.13 0.24 1.71
C ILE A 99 -13.59 0.14 0.27
N ALA A 100 -13.97 -0.90 -0.47
CA ALA A 100 -13.55 -1.06 -1.87
C ALA A 100 -14.09 0.07 -2.75
N GLU A 101 -15.35 0.47 -2.55
CA GLU A 101 -15.97 1.60 -3.23
C GLU A 101 -15.26 2.93 -2.88
N ASP A 102 -15.06 3.23 -1.59
CA ASP A 102 -14.33 4.44 -1.13
C ASP A 102 -12.90 4.50 -1.68
N THR A 103 -12.19 3.36 -1.70
CA THR A 103 -10.84 3.31 -2.29
C THR A 103 -10.86 3.53 -3.81
N ALA A 104 -11.87 3.04 -4.51
CA ALA A 104 -12.03 3.26 -5.95
C ALA A 104 -12.36 4.73 -6.24
N GLU A 105 -13.32 5.31 -5.52
CA GLU A 105 -13.67 6.74 -5.61
C GLU A 105 -12.46 7.62 -5.31
N ARG A 106 -11.68 7.30 -4.28
CA ARG A 106 -10.47 8.04 -3.94
C ARG A 106 -9.38 7.92 -5.00
N MET A 107 -9.25 6.76 -5.67
CA MET A 107 -8.33 6.62 -6.79
C MET A 107 -8.77 7.46 -7.99
N GLU A 108 -10.08 7.53 -8.27
CA GLU A 108 -10.63 8.38 -9.34
C GLU A 108 -10.44 9.87 -9.03
N GLU A 109 -10.72 10.32 -7.80
CA GLU A 109 -10.46 11.69 -7.34
C GLU A 109 -8.97 12.05 -7.51
N LEU A 110 -8.06 11.16 -7.11
CA LEU A 110 -6.62 11.39 -7.29
C LEU A 110 -6.20 11.41 -8.76
N GLN A 111 -6.89 10.67 -9.64
CA GLN A 111 -6.65 10.73 -11.08
C GLN A 111 -7.12 12.07 -11.65
N GLU A 112 -8.36 12.50 -11.35
CA GLU A 112 -8.91 13.80 -11.77
C GLU A 112 -8.05 14.98 -11.27
N VAL A 113 -7.56 14.92 -10.02
CA VAL A 113 -6.67 15.95 -9.47
C VAL A 113 -5.31 15.99 -10.17
N ASN A 114 -4.81 14.84 -10.64
CA ASN A 114 -3.54 14.74 -11.37
C ASN A 114 -3.70 15.02 -12.88
N GLU A 115 -4.92 15.05 -13.41
CA GLU A 115 -5.20 15.41 -14.79
C GLU A 115 -5.19 16.93 -14.99
N ASP A 116 -4.39 17.40 -15.95
CA ASP A 116 -4.37 18.81 -16.36
C ASP A 116 -5.64 19.13 -17.18
N HIS A 117 -6.70 19.60 -16.51
CA HIS A 117 -7.91 20.10 -17.16
C HIS A 117 -7.68 21.47 -17.84
N GLN A 118 -7.05 21.45 -19.02
CA GLN A 118 -6.92 22.61 -19.89
C GLN A 118 -8.25 22.87 -20.63
N GLY A 119 -9.13 23.67 -20.02
CA GLY A 119 -10.28 24.25 -20.72
C GLY A 119 -11.62 24.24 -19.99
N ASP A 120 -11.73 23.59 -18.83
CA ASP A 120 -13.02 23.43 -18.11
C ASP A 120 -13.41 24.66 -17.26
N LEU A 121 -13.18 25.86 -17.79
CA LEU A 121 -13.68 27.11 -17.21
C LEU A 121 -15.10 27.36 -17.73
N THR A 122 -16.10 26.96 -16.95
CA THR A 122 -17.50 27.31 -17.23
C THR A 122 -17.88 28.58 -16.46
N GLU A 123 -18.76 29.43 -17.01
CA GLU A 123 -19.25 30.64 -16.33
C GLU A 123 -19.96 30.33 -14.99
N THR A 124 -20.39 29.08 -14.79
CA THR A 124 -21.17 28.60 -13.65
C THR A 124 -20.32 27.92 -12.56
N GLY A 125 -19.03 27.66 -12.79
CA GLY A 125 -18.13 27.08 -11.79
C GLY A 125 -16.79 26.58 -12.32
N ASP A 126 -15.77 26.59 -11.46
CA ASP A 126 -14.43 26.06 -11.72
C ASP A 126 -14.32 24.64 -11.14
N ARG A 127 -14.25 23.64 -12.02
CA ARG A 127 -14.05 22.22 -11.66
C ARG A 127 -12.62 21.75 -11.88
N ARG A 128 -11.68 22.64 -12.23
CA ARG A 128 -10.29 22.23 -12.47
C ARG A 128 -9.68 21.68 -11.19
N GLY A 129 -8.86 20.65 -11.32
CA GLY A 129 -7.97 20.17 -10.27
C GLY A 129 -7.21 21.36 -9.67
N LYS A 130 -7.50 21.68 -8.41
CA LYS A 130 -6.79 22.75 -7.70
C LYS A 130 -5.41 22.19 -7.40
N GLY A 131 -4.46 22.49 -8.29
CA GLY A 131 -3.11 21.92 -8.28
C GLY A 131 -2.46 21.89 -6.89
N THR A 132 -1.46 21.04 -6.73
CA THR A 132 -0.76 20.70 -5.46
C THR A 132 -0.72 21.83 -4.43
N GLY A 133 -1.75 21.92 -3.57
CA GLY A 133 -1.93 23.08 -2.69
C GLY A 133 -3.25 23.14 -1.92
N VAL A 134 -4.14 22.17 -2.08
CA VAL A 134 -5.29 22.00 -1.18
C VAL A 134 -4.83 21.23 0.05
N ILE A 135 -4.79 21.92 1.19
CA ILE A 135 -4.88 21.36 2.55
C ILE A 135 -6.24 21.78 3.08
#